data_AF-A0A1V5GAP7-F1
#
_entry.id   AF-A0A1V5GAP7-F1
#
_cell.length_a   1.000
_cell.length_b   1.000
_cell.length_c   1.000
_cell.angle_alpha   90.00
_cell.angle_beta   90.00
_cell.angle_gamma   90.00
#
_symmetry.space_group_name_H-M   'P 1'
#
loop_
_entity.id
_entity.type
_entity.pdbx_description
1 polymer ?
#
loop_
_entity_poly.entity_id
_entity_poly.type
_entity_poly.pdbx_seq_one_letter_code
_entity_poly.pdbx_strand_id
1 'polypeptide(L)'
;MAAWGFNTIGWAQEVVVRDDCQAERHVMHRHSRNWTFEEYQWADMPYCHLLPFAETHQWEVETRYPEVFSQAFEDWCDYVARDQCARMADDPKLIGYFYVDCPSWAHAPKWNPKGPWFDPESLKTESGRAELARTARRYYRTTHDAIRRYDANHLIFGDRYEGKALVPDEVLLAAAPYIDALSFQYFDAPGRICSDFERWHKLTGKPVLLADACAPGRKPENYGPMIKALRELPCCIGWHVCGAYLCNRCRKYGFRDERNEAIEPLATLATQANRETLDWLKTIRRNEERPRA
;
A
#
# COMPACT_ATOMS: atom_id res chain seq x y z
N MET A 1 -3.09 1.39 19.21
CA MET A 1 -3.85 0.98 18.01
C MET A 1 -4.91 -0.05 18.33
N ALA A 2 -4.55 -1.19 18.94
CA ALA A 2 -5.50 -2.25 19.34
C ALA A 2 -6.72 -1.77 20.15
N ALA A 3 -6.55 -0.82 21.09
CA ALA A 3 -7.66 -0.26 21.87
C ALA A 3 -8.76 0.41 21.01
N TRP A 4 -8.38 0.92 19.83
CA TRP A 4 -9.27 1.51 18.82
C TRP A 4 -9.77 0.49 17.78
N GLY A 5 -9.56 -0.81 18.00
CA GLY A 5 -10.04 -1.88 17.12
C GLY A 5 -9.22 -2.07 15.84
N PHE A 6 -8.08 -1.39 15.69
CA PHE A 6 -7.14 -1.74 14.62
C PHE A 6 -6.50 -3.10 14.90
N ASN A 7 -6.34 -3.90 13.84
CA ASN A 7 -5.79 -5.25 13.90
C ASN A 7 -4.48 -5.44 13.13
N THR A 8 -4.01 -4.41 12.42
CA THR A 8 -2.81 -4.47 11.59
C THR A 8 -2.04 -3.15 11.62
N ILE A 9 -0.71 -3.24 11.54
CA ILE A 9 0.19 -2.13 11.21
C ILE A 9 0.47 -2.19 9.71
N GLY A 10 -0.02 -1.19 8.98
CA GLY A 10 0.18 -1.08 7.54
C GLY A 10 1.57 -0.54 7.19
N TRP A 11 1.59 0.61 6.52
CA TRP A 11 2.84 1.29 6.20
C TRP A 11 3.39 2.05 7.41
N ALA A 12 4.63 1.75 7.80
CA ALA A 12 5.21 2.27 9.05
C ALA A 12 6.14 3.47 8.87
N GLN A 13 6.49 3.84 7.63
CA GLN A 13 7.32 5.02 7.39
C GLN A 13 6.48 6.29 7.34
N GLU A 14 7.03 7.36 7.91
CA GLU A 14 6.45 8.69 7.87
C GLU A 14 7.07 9.52 6.74
N VAL A 15 6.30 10.39 6.10
CA VAL A 15 6.86 11.30 5.11
C VAL A 15 7.59 12.45 5.80
N VAL A 16 8.87 12.61 5.50
CA VAL A 16 9.70 13.71 5.96
C VAL A 16 9.51 14.91 5.04
N VAL A 17 9.18 16.04 5.66
CA VAL A 17 8.84 17.28 4.99
C VAL A 17 10.00 18.28 5.18
N ARG A 18 10.49 18.92 4.10
CA ARG A 18 11.65 19.82 4.14
C ARG A 18 11.35 21.32 4.04
N ASP A 19 10.11 21.73 3.74
CA ASP A 19 9.74 23.14 3.54
C ASP A 19 8.34 23.50 4.12
N ASP A 20 7.92 24.75 3.95
CA ASP A 20 6.57 25.20 4.32
C ASP A 20 5.51 24.48 3.46
N CYS A 21 4.68 23.69 4.13
CA CYS A 21 3.53 22.99 3.58
C CYS A 21 2.47 23.87 2.89
N GLN A 22 2.56 25.19 3.00
CA GLN A 22 1.72 26.16 2.28
C GLN A 22 2.25 26.50 0.88
N ALA A 23 3.52 26.21 0.58
CA ALA A 23 4.10 26.47 -0.73
C ALA A 23 3.81 25.29 -1.68
N GLU A 24 3.27 25.57 -2.86
CA GLU A 24 2.82 24.57 -3.86
C GLU A 24 3.94 23.70 -4.47
N ARG A 25 5.16 23.68 -3.90
CA ARG A 25 6.32 22.96 -4.45
C ARG A 25 7.21 22.35 -3.36
N HIS A 26 7.70 21.14 -3.62
CA HIS A 26 8.84 20.49 -2.94
C HIS A 26 8.77 20.35 -1.41
N VAL A 27 7.58 20.15 -0.85
CA VAL A 27 7.48 20.00 0.60
C VAL A 27 7.98 18.62 1.07
N MET A 28 7.89 17.58 0.23
CA MET A 28 8.21 16.19 0.60
C MET A 28 9.63 15.86 0.19
N HIS A 29 10.45 15.33 1.12
CA HIS A 29 11.81 14.90 0.82
C HIS A 29 11.91 13.38 0.65
N ARG A 30 11.81 12.63 1.74
CA ARG A 30 11.89 11.17 1.74
C ARG A 30 11.04 10.59 2.85
N HIS A 31 10.79 9.29 2.80
CA HIS A 31 10.21 8.59 3.93
C HIS A 31 11.24 8.42 5.07
N SER A 32 10.78 8.36 6.32
CA SER A 32 11.62 7.95 7.45
C SER A 32 12.16 6.54 7.22
N ARG A 33 13.13 6.11 8.04
CA ARG A 33 13.48 4.69 8.03
C ARG A 33 12.23 3.84 8.33
N ASN A 34 12.24 2.62 7.81
CA ASN A 34 11.23 1.64 8.16
C ASN A 34 11.41 1.16 9.61
N TRP A 35 10.39 0.51 10.15
CA TRP A 35 10.47 -0.17 11.44
C TRP A 35 11.41 -1.37 11.36
N THR A 36 12.11 -1.60 12.46
CA THR A 36 12.91 -2.79 12.72
C THR A 36 12.02 -3.95 13.14
N PHE A 37 12.54 -5.18 13.05
CA PHE A 37 11.87 -6.36 13.56
C PHE A 37 11.46 -6.21 15.03
N GLU A 38 12.34 -5.65 15.87
CA GLU A 38 12.10 -5.42 17.29
C GLU A 38 10.98 -4.42 17.56
N GLU A 39 10.82 -3.39 16.72
CA GLU A 39 9.71 -2.45 16.83
C GLU A 39 8.35 -3.13 16.54
N TYR A 40 8.32 -4.06 15.57
CA TYR A 40 7.13 -4.89 15.34
C TYR A 40 6.87 -5.85 16.50
N GLN A 41 7.91 -6.49 17.05
CA GLN A 41 7.75 -7.39 18.20
C GLN A 41 7.25 -6.63 19.44
N TRP A 42 7.77 -5.42 19.66
CA TRP A 42 7.32 -4.55 20.75
C TRP A 42 5.86 -4.10 20.57
N ALA A 43 5.46 -3.79 19.33
CA ALA A 43 4.09 -3.39 19.04
C ALA A 43 3.07 -4.55 19.16
N ASP A 44 3.53 -5.80 19.05
CA ASP A 44 2.74 -7.03 19.25
C ASP A 44 1.46 -7.07 18.41
N MET A 45 1.53 -6.62 17.17
CA MET A 45 0.40 -6.58 16.23
C MET A 45 0.80 -7.20 14.88
N PRO A 46 -0.15 -7.82 14.16
CA PRO A 46 0.06 -8.17 12.76
C PRO A 46 0.53 -6.97 11.94
N TYR A 47 1.42 -7.18 10.97
CA TYR A 47 2.02 -6.07 10.23
C TYR A 47 2.34 -6.41 8.78
N CYS A 48 2.46 -5.38 7.95
CA CYS A 48 3.09 -5.48 6.65
C CYS A 48 4.46 -4.77 6.69
N HIS A 49 5.42 -5.27 5.93
CA HIS A 49 6.76 -4.69 5.86
C HIS A 49 7.08 -4.19 4.46
N LEU A 50 7.72 -3.02 4.34
CA LEU A 50 8.22 -2.52 3.08
C LEU A 50 9.59 -3.11 2.76
N LEU A 51 9.75 -3.66 1.56
CA LEU A 51 11.04 -4.01 0.98
C LEU A 51 11.44 -2.93 -0.05
N PRO A 52 12.50 -2.14 0.21
CA PRO A 52 12.90 -1.01 -0.63
C PRO A 52 13.66 -1.46 -1.88
N PHE A 53 13.01 -2.22 -2.77
CA PHE A 53 13.63 -2.70 -4.01
C PHE A 53 13.95 -1.59 -5.01
N ALA A 54 13.14 -0.52 -5.03
CA ALA A 54 13.35 0.60 -5.93
C ALA A 54 12.72 1.90 -5.42
N GLU A 55 13.35 3.03 -5.73
CA GLU A 55 12.87 4.37 -5.37
C GLU A 55 12.10 4.99 -6.55
N THR A 56 10.96 4.37 -6.89
CA THR A 56 10.13 4.77 -8.04
C THR A 56 8.86 5.53 -7.64
N HIS A 57 8.73 5.93 -6.38
CA HIS A 57 7.55 6.61 -5.87
C HIS A 57 7.41 8.04 -6.40
N GLN A 58 6.18 8.51 -6.57
CA GLN A 58 5.88 9.80 -7.19
C GLN A 58 6.48 11.04 -6.48
N TRP A 59 6.91 10.91 -5.21
CA TRP A 59 7.59 11.99 -4.48
C TRP A 59 9.11 11.96 -4.53
N GLU A 60 9.70 10.94 -5.15
CA GLU A 60 11.14 10.76 -5.23
C GLU A 60 11.66 11.53 -6.44
N VAL A 61 12.77 12.26 -6.28
CA VAL A 61 13.34 13.12 -7.35
C VAL A 61 14.85 12.98 -7.53
N GLU A 62 15.55 12.33 -6.61
CA GLU A 62 17.01 12.31 -6.50
C GLU A 62 17.63 11.09 -7.22
N THR A 63 16.89 9.98 -7.30
CA THR A 63 17.34 8.68 -7.83
C THR A 63 16.89 8.44 -9.27
N ARG A 64 17.63 7.58 -9.99
CA ARG A 64 17.21 7.10 -11.32
C ARG A 64 16.26 5.91 -11.19
N TYR A 65 15.43 5.69 -12.20
CA TYR A 65 14.64 4.46 -12.30
C TYR A 65 15.55 3.23 -12.44
N PRO A 66 15.15 2.05 -11.92
CA PRO A 66 15.99 0.86 -11.94
C PRO A 66 16.06 0.24 -13.34
N GLU A 67 17.25 -0.24 -13.70
CA GLU A 67 17.48 -1.03 -14.92
C GLU A 67 17.12 -2.50 -14.66
N VAL A 68 15.83 -2.84 -14.77
CA VAL A 68 15.28 -4.14 -14.30
C VAL A 68 15.82 -5.37 -15.05
N PHE A 69 16.46 -5.19 -16.20
CA PHE A 69 17.09 -6.28 -16.95
C PHE A 69 18.55 -6.52 -16.56
N SER A 70 19.14 -5.66 -15.73
CA SER A 70 20.54 -5.78 -15.31
C SER A 70 20.75 -6.83 -14.21
N GLN A 71 21.93 -7.45 -14.17
CA GLN A 71 22.35 -8.31 -13.05
C GLN A 71 22.40 -7.51 -11.74
N ALA A 72 22.82 -6.24 -11.80
CA ALA A 72 22.89 -5.37 -10.63
C ALA A 72 21.52 -5.21 -9.94
N PHE A 73 20.42 -5.15 -10.71
CA PHE A 73 19.09 -5.10 -10.13
C PHE A 73 18.69 -6.43 -9.46
N GLU A 74 19.04 -7.58 -10.06
CA GLU A 74 18.82 -8.89 -9.44
C GLU A 74 19.60 -9.04 -8.13
N ASP A 75 20.88 -8.67 -8.13
CA ASP A 75 21.77 -8.74 -6.96
C ASP A 75 21.28 -7.82 -5.84
N TRP A 76 20.79 -6.62 -6.20
CA TRP A 76 20.17 -5.69 -5.25
C TRP A 76 18.90 -6.28 -4.63
N CYS A 77 18.01 -6.86 -5.46
CA CYS A 77 16.79 -7.49 -4.97
C CYS A 77 17.10 -8.67 -4.04
N ASP A 78 18.09 -9.50 -4.39
CA ASP A 78 18.54 -10.59 -3.52
C ASP A 78 19.08 -10.08 -2.19
N TYR A 79 19.91 -9.03 -2.22
CA TYR A 79 20.44 -8.41 -1.00
C TYR A 79 19.34 -7.90 -0.08
N VAL A 80 18.36 -7.15 -0.61
CA VAL A 80 17.23 -6.60 0.17
C VAL A 80 16.42 -7.74 0.80
N ALA A 81 16.08 -8.77 0.02
CA ALA A 81 15.30 -9.90 0.53
C ALA A 81 16.08 -10.70 1.59
N ARG A 82 17.39 -10.92 1.39
CA ARG A 82 18.25 -11.59 2.37
C ARG A 82 18.34 -10.82 3.69
N ASP A 83 18.53 -9.51 3.60
CA ASP A 83 18.72 -8.64 4.77
C ASP A 83 17.43 -8.52 5.61
N GLN A 84 16.27 -8.41 4.94
CA GLN A 84 15.01 -8.08 5.61
C GLN A 84 14.07 -9.28 5.76
N CYS A 85 13.82 -10.06 4.70
CA CYS A 85 12.88 -11.17 4.74
C CYS A 85 13.38 -12.31 5.63
N ALA A 86 14.66 -12.68 5.54
CA ALA A 86 15.20 -13.84 6.28
C ALA A 86 15.02 -13.72 7.80
N ARG A 87 14.98 -12.49 8.32
CA ARG A 87 14.77 -12.21 9.75
C ARG A 87 13.31 -12.31 10.18
N MET A 88 12.37 -12.13 9.26
CA MET A 88 10.93 -12.10 9.51
C MET A 88 10.20 -13.35 9.01
N ALA A 89 10.89 -14.24 8.29
CA ALA A 89 10.31 -15.37 7.56
C ALA A 89 9.51 -16.38 8.42
N ASP A 90 9.82 -16.45 9.71
CA ASP A 90 9.14 -17.33 10.68
C ASP A 90 8.20 -16.57 11.63
N ASP A 91 8.03 -15.24 11.46
CA ASP A 91 7.17 -14.45 12.33
C ASP A 91 5.70 -14.57 11.93
N PRO A 92 4.84 -15.23 12.72
CA PRO A 92 3.44 -15.43 12.38
C PRO A 92 2.60 -14.14 12.36
N LYS A 93 3.15 -13.01 12.83
CA LYS A 93 2.49 -11.70 12.78
C LYS A 93 2.81 -10.95 11.50
N LEU A 94 3.84 -11.34 10.75
CA LEU A 94 4.04 -10.77 9.43
C LEU A 94 2.88 -11.23 8.53
N ILE A 95 2.16 -10.28 7.95
CA ILE A 95 1.12 -10.56 6.97
C ILE A 95 1.78 -10.68 5.59
N GLY A 96 2.69 -9.77 5.26
CA GLY A 96 3.34 -9.75 3.97
C GLY A 96 4.13 -8.48 3.66
N TYR A 97 4.62 -8.43 2.43
CA TYR A 97 5.56 -7.39 1.97
C TYR A 97 4.94 -6.44 0.96
N PHE A 98 5.21 -5.14 1.14
CA PHE A 98 5.00 -4.09 0.13
C PHE A 98 6.33 -3.75 -0.58
N TYR A 99 6.27 -3.14 -1.76
CA TYR A 99 7.44 -2.71 -2.54
C TYR A 99 7.62 -1.21 -2.59
N VAL A 100 6.76 -0.48 -3.32
CA VAL A 100 6.88 0.97 -3.49
C VAL A 100 5.52 1.62 -3.31
N ASP A 101 5.50 2.79 -2.68
CA ASP A 101 4.30 3.61 -2.62
C ASP A 101 4.14 4.43 -3.91
N CYS A 102 2.97 4.37 -4.54
CA CYS A 102 2.64 5.14 -5.73
C CYS A 102 3.76 5.15 -6.79
N PRO A 103 4.14 3.97 -7.32
CA PRO A 103 5.16 3.89 -8.35
C PRO A 103 4.71 4.66 -9.59
N SER A 104 5.61 5.48 -10.12
CA SER A 104 5.38 6.34 -11.28
C SER A 104 5.40 5.59 -12.61
N TRP A 105 4.79 4.40 -12.71
CA TRP A 105 4.82 3.54 -13.92
C TRP A 105 4.48 4.29 -15.20
N ALA A 106 3.33 4.96 -15.26
CA ALA A 106 2.89 5.77 -16.40
C ALA A 106 2.22 7.07 -15.92
N HIS A 107 2.60 7.56 -14.75
CA HIS A 107 2.16 8.85 -14.25
C HIS A 107 3.27 9.49 -13.43
N ALA A 108 3.31 10.81 -13.41
CA ALA A 108 4.09 11.57 -12.45
C ALA A 108 3.38 12.90 -12.19
N PRO A 109 3.42 13.42 -10.94
CA PRO A 109 3.00 14.78 -10.67
C PRO A 109 3.80 15.78 -11.52
N LYS A 110 3.16 16.86 -11.98
CA LYS A 110 3.80 17.87 -12.84
C LYS A 110 5.09 18.49 -12.26
N TRP A 111 5.22 18.47 -10.93
CA TRP A 111 6.38 19.01 -10.23
C TRP A 111 7.54 18.01 -10.11
N ASN A 112 7.32 16.71 -10.36
CA ASN A 112 8.39 15.72 -10.30
C ASN A 112 9.19 15.72 -11.62
N PRO A 113 10.47 16.13 -11.62
CA PRO A 113 11.27 16.24 -12.83
C PRO A 113 11.71 14.89 -13.41
N LYS A 114 11.64 13.77 -12.66
CA LYS A 114 11.92 12.42 -13.21
C LYS A 114 10.88 12.01 -14.25
N GLY A 115 9.69 12.59 -14.20
CA GLY A 115 8.56 12.15 -15.02
C GLY A 115 8.16 10.70 -14.71
N PRO A 116 7.25 10.12 -15.49
CA PRO A 116 6.88 8.72 -15.33
C PRO A 116 8.04 7.80 -15.76
N TRP A 117 8.13 6.62 -15.17
CA TRP A 117 9.09 5.59 -15.53
C TRP A 117 8.91 5.13 -16.99
N PHE A 118 7.65 5.04 -17.44
CA PHE A 118 7.31 4.76 -18.82
C PHE A 118 6.51 5.92 -19.40
N ASP A 119 6.84 6.33 -20.63
CA ASP A 119 6.12 7.39 -21.32
C ASP A 119 4.64 6.98 -21.55
N PRO A 120 3.66 7.71 -21.00
CA PRO A 120 2.25 7.40 -21.16
C PRO A 120 1.80 7.40 -22.62
N GLU A 121 2.46 8.18 -23.48
CA GLU A 121 2.14 8.23 -24.91
C GLU A 121 2.47 6.91 -25.61
N SER A 122 3.44 6.15 -25.09
CA SER A 122 3.81 4.83 -25.64
C SER A 122 2.67 3.81 -25.53
N LEU A 123 1.74 3.99 -24.57
CA LEU A 123 0.55 3.14 -24.40
C LEU A 123 -0.43 3.19 -25.58
N LYS A 124 -0.32 4.20 -26.44
CA LYS A 124 -1.13 4.31 -27.67
C LYS A 124 -0.75 3.24 -28.70
N THR A 125 0.46 2.69 -28.62
CA THR A 125 0.98 1.69 -29.55
C THR A 125 0.99 0.30 -28.93
N GLU A 126 0.86 -0.73 -29.76
CA GLU A 126 0.98 -2.12 -29.31
C GLU A 126 2.39 -2.43 -28.81
N SER A 127 3.43 -1.92 -29.49
CA SER A 127 4.82 -2.14 -29.08
C SER A 127 5.12 -1.51 -27.71
N GLY A 128 4.63 -0.29 -27.46
CA GLY A 128 4.83 0.38 -26.17
C GLY A 128 4.11 -0.34 -25.02
N ARG A 129 2.87 -0.82 -25.24
CA ARG A 129 2.18 -1.67 -24.26
C ARG A 129 2.92 -2.98 -24.01
N ALA A 130 3.43 -3.62 -25.06
CA ALA A 130 4.20 -4.86 -24.95
C ALA A 130 5.53 -4.66 -24.20
N GLU A 131 6.21 -3.54 -24.43
CA GLU A 131 7.44 -3.19 -23.72
C GLU A 131 7.18 -2.90 -22.24
N LEU A 132 6.14 -2.12 -21.91
CA LEU A 132 5.75 -1.90 -20.51
C LEU A 132 5.42 -3.22 -19.81
N ALA A 133 4.61 -4.08 -20.43
CA ALA A 133 4.27 -5.39 -19.88
C ALA A 133 5.53 -6.25 -19.63
N ARG A 134 6.50 -6.21 -20.55
CA ARG A 134 7.77 -6.93 -20.43
C ARG A 134 8.63 -6.41 -19.27
N THR A 135 8.75 -5.09 -19.14
CA THR A 135 9.49 -4.42 -18.07
C THR A 135 8.85 -4.67 -16.70
N ALA A 136 7.53 -4.49 -16.58
CA ALA A 136 6.79 -4.78 -15.37
C ALA A 136 6.90 -6.25 -14.96
N ARG A 137 6.73 -7.18 -15.91
CA ARG A 137 6.88 -8.63 -15.64
C ARG A 137 8.27 -8.94 -15.10
N ARG A 138 9.32 -8.35 -15.68
CA ARG A 138 10.70 -8.53 -15.22
C ARG A 138 10.88 -7.99 -13.80
N TYR A 139 10.37 -6.80 -13.50
CA TYR A 139 10.41 -6.20 -12.17
C TYR A 139 9.74 -7.13 -11.13
N TYR A 140 8.46 -7.47 -11.32
CA TYR A 140 7.71 -8.28 -10.36
C TYR A 140 8.26 -9.69 -10.20
N ARG A 141 8.71 -10.33 -11.29
CA ARG A 141 9.35 -11.63 -11.21
C ARG A 141 10.63 -11.58 -10.36
N THR A 142 11.48 -10.59 -10.60
CA THR A 142 12.79 -10.50 -9.95
C THR A 142 12.63 -10.27 -8.45
N THR A 143 11.75 -9.35 -8.06
CA THR A 143 11.45 -9.05 -6.64
C THR A 143 10.74 -10.22 -5.95
N HIS A 144 9.76 -10.85 -6.61
CA HIS A 144 9.10 -12.06 -6.08
C HIS A 144 10.09 -13.20 -5.87
N ASP A 145 10.89 -13.54 -6.88
CA ASP A 145 11.83 -14.65 -6.81
C ASP A 145 12.88 -14.39 -5.73
N ALA A 146 13.26 -13.13 -5.49
CA ALA A 146 14.12 -12.75 -4.37
C ALA A 146 13.48 -13.00 -3.01
N ILE A 147 12.23 -12.57 -2.80
CA ILE A 147 11.49 -12.85 -1.55
C ILE A 147 11.38 -14.35 -1.33
N ARG A 148 10.92 -15.10 -2.32
CA ARG A 148 10.66 -16.55 -2.20
C ARG A 148 11.91 -17.39 -1.93
N ARG A 149 13.13 -16.85 -2.11
CA ARG A 149 14.37 -17.50 -1.66
C ARG A 149 14.57 -17.47 -0.15
N TYR A 150 14.03 -16.45 0.52
CA TYR A 150 14.24 -16.21 1.96
C TYR A 150 12.95 -16.31 2.79
N ASP A 151 11.78 -16.21 2.15
CA ASP A 151 10.46 -16.32 2.78
C ASP A 151 9.43 -16.95 1.83
N ALA A 152 9.08 -18.20 2.12
CA ALA A 152 8.12 -18.98 1.34
C ALA A 152 6.68 -18.85 1.83
N ASN A 153 6.44 -18.19 2.97
CA ASN A 153 5.18 -18.29 3.72
C ASN A 153 4.31 -17.04 3.58
N HIS A 154 4.92 -15.86 3.64
CA HIS A 154 4.16 -14.61 3.77
C HIS A 154 3.64 -14.09 2.43
N LEU A 155 2.62 -13.23 2.49
CA LEU A 155 2.00 -12.64 1.31
C LEU A 155 2.91 -11.59 0.66
N ILE A 156 2.75 -11.42 -0.65
CA ILE A 156 3.40 -10.37 -1.44
C ILE A 156 2.32 -9.46 -1.98
N PHE A 157 2.29 -8.21 -1.50
CA PHE A 157 1.32 -7.19 -1.91
C PHE A 157 1.80 -6.33 -3.09
N GLY A 158 3.08 -6.44 -3.43
CA GLY A 158 3.70 -5.65 -4.49
C GLY A 158 3.67 -4.15 -4.20
N ASP A 159 3.47 -3.35 -5.25
CA ASP A 159 3.38 -1.90 -5.12
C ASP A 159 2.03 -1.45 -4.56
N ARG A 160 2.01 -0.29 -3.89
CA ARG A 160 0.78 0.42 -3.52
C ARG A 160 0.45 1.45 -4.61
N TYR A 161 -0.33 1.08 -5.62
CA TYR A 161 -0.60 1.95 -6.77
C TYR A 161 -1.42 3.19 -6.39
N GLU A 162 -1.21 4.32 -7.09
CA GLU A 162 -2.04 5.53 -6.95
C GLU A 162 -3.35 5.37 -7.73
N GLY A 163 -4.45 5.10 -7.03
CA GLY A 163 -5.77 4.84 -7.64
C GLY A 163 -6.37 6.04 -8.38
N LYS A 164 -5.91 7.28 -8.12
CA LYS A 164 -6.34 8.46 -8.89
C LYS A 164 -5.53 8.71 -10.15
N ALA A 165 -4.38 8.06 -10.30
CA ALA A 165 -3.50 8.27 -11.43
C ALA A 165 -3.72 7.20 -12.51
N LEU A 166 -2.97 7.33 -13.60
CA LEU A 166 -2.94 6.29 -14.63
C LEU A 166 -2.20 5.06 -14.09
N VAL A 167 -2.96 4.00 -13.87
CA VAL A 167 -2.46 2.66 -13.55
C VAL A 167 -2.70 1.77 -14.77
N PRO A 168 -1.67 1.48 -15.58
CA PRO A 168 -1.83 0.69 -16.80
C PRO A 168 -2.24 -0.75 -16.49
N ASP A 169 -3.22 -1.26 -17.24
CA ASP A 169 -3.69 -2.64 -17.09
C ASP A 169 -2.54 -3.64 -17.38
N GLU A 170 -1.58 -3.29 -18.24
CA GLU A 170 -0.37 -4.08 -18.54
C GLU A 170 0.48 -4.32 -17.29
N VAL A 171 0.60 -3.31 -16.42
CA VAL A 171 1.37 -3.42 -15.17
C VAL A 171 0.64 -4.35 -14.20
N LEU A 172 -0.67 -4.16 -14.03
CA LEU A 172 -1.47 -4.98 -13.12
C LEU A 172 -1.51 -6.45 -13.55
N LEU A 173 -1.68 -6.71 -14.84
CA LEU A 173 -1.65 -8.06 -15.41
C LEU A 173 -0.25 -8.69 -15.32
N ALA A 174 0.82 -7.90 -15.50
CA ALA A 174 2.19 -8.38 -15.35
C ALA A 174 2.56 -8.67 -13.89
N ALA A 175 1.98 -7.93 -12.93
CA ALA A 175 2.18 -8.14 -11.50
C ALA A 175 1.45 -9.39 -10.99
N ALA A 176 0.22 -9.63 -11.47
CA ALA A 176 -0.69 -10.63 -10.91
C ALA A 176 -0.09 -12.04 -10.67
N PRO A 177 0.78 -12.61 -11.52
CA PRO A 177 1.38 -13.92 -11.25
C PRO A 177 2.33 -13.96 -10.05
N TYR A 178 2.79 -12.80 -9.56
CA TYR A 178 3.88 -12.65 -8.59
C TYR A 178 3.44 -11.99 -7.28
N ILE A 179 2.16 -11.62 -7.18
CA ILE A 179 1.58 -10.98 -5.99
C ILE A 179 0.32 -11.73 -5.56
N ASP A 180 0.01 -11.67 -4.27
CA ASP A 180 -1.14 -12.34 -3.67
C ASP A 180 -2.39 -11.45 -3.64
N ALA A 181 -2.21 -10.12 -3.54
CA ALA A 181 -3.28 -9.14 -3.60
C ALA A 181 -2.78 -7.82 -4.21
N LEU A 182 -3.68 -7.10 -4.88
CA LEU A 182 -3.42 -5.73 -5.31
C LEU A 182 -3.55 -4.77 -4.14
N SER A 183 -2.70 -3.74 -4.11
CA SER A 183 -2.71 -2.73 -3.06
C SER A 183 -2.78 -1.33 -3.66
N PHE A 184 -3.65 -0.47 -3.12
CA PHE A 184 -3.82 0.89 -3.65
C PHE A 184 -3.72 1.94 -2.54
N GLN A 185 -2.99 3.01 -2.83
CA GLN A 185 -3.28 4.32 -2.26
C GLN A 185 -4.48 4.90 -3.03
N TYR A 186 -5.60 5.19 -2.36
CA TYR A 186 -6.75 5.74 -3.07
C TYR A 186 -7.67 6.63 -2.23
N PHE A 187 -7.56 7.95 -2.41
CA PHE A 187 -8.30 8.96 -1.65
C PHE A 187 -9.59 9.43 -2.33
N ASP A 188 -10.61 8.58 -2.41
CA ASP A 188 -11.88 8.93 -3.08
C ASP A 188 -13.12 8.62 -2.23
N ALA A 189 -14.31 8.86 -2.79
CA ALA A 189 -15.56 8.45 -2.19
C ALA A 189 -15.72 6.92 -2.24
N PRO A 190 -16.41 6.29 -1.25
CA PRO A 190 -16.50 4.83 -1.17
C PRO A 190 -17.05 4.18 -2.43
N GLY A 191 -18.08 4.76 -3.07
CA GLY A 191 -18.68 4.21 -4.29
C GLY A 191 -17.70 4.16 -5.47
N ARG A 192 -16.83 5.17 -5.59
CA ARG A 192 -15.79 5.20 -6.63
C ARG A 192 -14.73 4.14 -6.38
N ILE A 193 -14.24 4.06 -5.13
CA ILE A 193 -13.25 3.04 -4.73
C ILE A 193 -13.80 1.63 -4.98
N CYS A 194 -15.05 1.35 -4.58
CA CYS A 194 -15.65 0.04 -4.78
C CYS A 194 -15.75 -0.33 -6.27
N SER A 195 -16.24 0.58 -7.11
CA SER A 195 -16.36 0.35 -8.56
C SER A 195 -15.01 0.06 -9.22
N ASP A 196 -13.95 0.78 -8.83
CA ASP A 196 -12.62 0.57 -9.40
C ASP A 196 -11.96 -0.71 -8.85
N PHE A 197 -12.20 -1.05 -7.57
CA PHE A 197 -11.74 -2.32 -6.99
C PHE A 197 -12.38 -3.52 -7.70
N GLU A 198 -13.67 -3.45 -8.03
CA GLU A 198 -14.33 -4.49 -8.84
C GLU A 198 -13.71 -4.58 -10.24
N ARG A 199 -13.38 -3.45 -10.87
CA ARG A 199 -12.70 -3.43 -12.19
C ARG A 199 -11.34 -4.12 -12.10
N TRP A 200 -10.50 -3.74 -11.14
CA TRP A 200 -9.15 -4.30 -10.97
C TRP A 200 -9.18 -5.77 -10.55
N HIS A 201 -10.13 -6.15 -9.69
CA HIS A 201 -10.39 -7.54 -9.33
C HIS A 201 -10.81 -8.36 -10.56
N LYS A 202 -11.77 -7.86 -11.35
CA LYS A 202 -12.22 -8.54 -12.58
C LYS A 202 -11.10 -8.69 -13.60
N LEU A 203 -10.22 -7.70 -13.71
CA LEU A 203 -9.08 -7.72 -14.63
C LEU A 203 -8.04 -8.79 -14.24
N THR A 204 -7.72 -8.91 -12.94
CA THR A 204 -6.56 -9.69 -12.48
C THR A 204 -6.90 -10.97 -11.73
N GLY A 205 -8.15 -11.10 -11.27
CA GLY A 205 -8.60 -12.13 -10.34
C GLY A 205 -8.10 -11.95 -8.90
N LYS A 206 -7.33 -10.91 -8.60
CA LYS A 206 -6.69 -10.72 -7.29
C LYS A 206 -7.59 -9.97 -6.32
N PRO A 207 -7.60 -10.33 -5.02
CA PRO A 207 -8.19 -9.48 -4.00
C PRO A 207 -7.48 -8.12 -3.94
N VAL A 208 -8.17 -7.11 -3.40
CA VAL A 208 -7.72 -5.72 -3.40
C VAL A 208 -7.69 -5.16 -1.99
N LEU A 209 -6.58 -4.54 -1.61
CA LEU A 209 -6.36 -3.86 -0.34
C LEU A 209 -6.37 -2.35 -0.56
N LEU A 210 -7.21 -1.62 0.21
CA LEU A 210 -7.05 -0.17 0.32
C LEU A 210 -5.89 0.12 1.28
N ALA A 211 -4.68 0.07 0.75
CA ALA A 211 -3.44 0.11 1.52
C ALA A 211 -3.02 1.52 1.97
N ASP A 212 -3.67 2.56 1.44
CA ASP A 212 -3.46 3.93 1.91
C ASP A 212 -4.63 4.88 1.58
N ALA A 213 -5.42 5.28 2.58
CA ALA A 213 -6.45 6.31 2.43
C ALA A 213 -6.87 6.90 3.79
N CYS A 214 -7.42 8.10 3.83
CA CYS A 214 -8.08 8.64 5.04
C CYS A 214 -9.61 8.58 4.92
N ALA A 215 -10.32 8.92 6.00
CA ALA A 215 -11.76 9.15 5.90
C ALA A 215 -12.04 10.18 4.77
N PRO A 216 -13.05 9.96 3.90
CA PRO A 216 -13.33 10.85 2.77
C PRO A 216 -13.40 12.32 3.17
N GLY A 217 -12.66 13.18 2.46
CA GLY A 217 -12.56 14.61 2.77
C GLY A 217 -11.87 14.94 4.10
N ARG A 218 -11.18 13.97 4.72
CA ARG A 218 -10.60 14.05 6.08
C ARG A 218 -11.64 14.34 7.17
N LYS A 219 -12.91 13.98 6.90
CA LYS A 219 -14.03 14.20 7.81
C LYS A 219 -14.28 12.97 8.69
N PRO A 220 -14.22 13.09 10.04
CA PRO A 220 -14.43 11.96 10.95
C PRO A 220 -15.70 11.16 10.71
N GLU A 221 -16.82 11.83 10.41
CA GLU A 221 -18.13 11.22 10.17
C GLU A 221 -18.17 10.30 8.95
N ASN A 222 -17.19 10.42 8.04
CA ASN A 222 -17.11 9.59 6.84
C ASN A 222 -16.31 8.28 7.07
N TYR A 223 -15.70 8.08 8.23
CA TYR A 223 -14.93 6.86 8.52
C TYR A 223 -15.82 5.61 8.52
N GLY A 224 -16.95 5.66 9.25
CA GLY A 224 -17.89 4.55 9.37
C GLY A 224 -18.50 4.12 8.03
N PRO A 225 -19.06 5.05 7.23
CA PRO A 225 -19.54 4.73 5.89
C PRO A 225 -18.47 4.13 4.96
N MET A 226 -17.21 4.60 5.05
CA MET A 226 -16.11 4.04 4.26
C MET A 226 -15.83 2.58 4.63
N ILE A 227 -15.54 2.28 5.89
CA ILE A 227 -15.19 0.90 6.29
C ILE A 227 -16.38 -0.06 6.10
N LYS A 228 -17.62 0.42 6.23
CA LYS A 228 -18.81 -0.38 5.92
C LYS A 228 -18.88 -0.75 4.44
N ALA A 229 -18.67 0.21 3.53
CA ALA A 229 -18.67 -0.08 2.10
C ALA A 229 -17.55 -1.08 1.73
N LEU A 230 -16.35 -0.90 2.28
CA LEU A 230 -15.22 -1.77 2.02
C LEU A 230 -15.39 -3.18 2.58
N ARG A 231 -15.94 -3.35 3.79
CA ARG A 231 -16.18 -4.69 4.34
C ARG A 231 -17.27 -5.46 3.59
N GLU A 232 -18.26 -4.76 3.03
CA GLU A 232 -19.34 -5.37 2.26
C GLU A 232 -18.93 -5.71 0.81
N LEU A 233 -17.75 -5.24 0.36
CA LEU A 233 -17.22 -5.49 -0.98
C LEU A 233 -16.44 -6.82 -1.03
N PRO A 234 -16.90 -7.86 -1.75
CA PRO A 234 -16.29 -9.19 -1.68
C PRO A 234 -14.82 -9.27 -2.10
N CYS A 235 -14.38 -8.43 -3.04
CA CYS A 235 -12.99 -8.41 -3.49
C CYS A 235 -12.06 -7.60 -2.57
N CYS A 236 -12.59 -6.88 -1.59
CA CYS A 236 -11.80 -6.05 -0.69
C CYS A 236 -11.34 -6.85 0.53
N ILE A 237 -10.05 -6.78 0.86
CA ILE A 237 -9.47 -7.52 2.00
C ILE A 237 -9.08 -6.63 3.18
N GLY A 238 -9.26 -5.31 3.08
CA GLY A 238 -9.02 -4.41 4.21
C GLY A 238 -8.80 -2.96 3.83
N TRP A 239 -8.52 -2.17 4.87
CA TRP A 239 -8.20 -0.75 4.77
C TRP A 239 -7.11 -0.36 5.78
N HIS A 240 -5.99 0.16 5.28
CA HIS A 240 -4.97 0.84 6.08
C HIS A 240 -5.12 2.36 5.96
N VAL A 241 -5.17 3.04 7.10
CA VAL A 241 -5.46 4.46 7.16
C VAL A 241 -4.19 5.31 7.02
N CYS A 242 -4.18 6.27 6.09
CA CYS A 242 -3.05 7.15 5.79
C CYS A 242 -2.79 8.20 6.85
N GLY A 243 -1.51 8.43 7.19
CA GLY A 243 -1.06 9.55 8.03
C GLY A 243 -1.80 9.59 9.36
N ALA A 244 -2.22 8.42 9.81
CA ALA A 244 -3.33 8.29 10.74
C ALA A 244 -2.86 8.10 12.18
N TYR A 245 -1.60 7.74 12.44
CA TYR A 245 -1.22 7.55 13.84
C TYR A 245 -0.96 8.89 14.53
N LEU A 246 -0.01 9.67 14.01
CA LEU A 246 0.36 10.97 14.57
C LEU A 246 0.12 12.09 13.54
N CYS A 247 -0.64 13.10 13.95
CA CYS A 247 -0.87 14.29 13.13
C CYS A 247 0.41 15.11 13.02
N ASN A 248 0.86 15.35 11.79
CA ASN A 248 1.96 16.27 11.52
C ASN A 248 1.45 17.64 11.04
N ARG A 249 2.27 18.67 11.23
CA ARG A 249 1.93 20.08 10.93
C ARG A 249 1.65 20.34 9.45
N CYS A 250 2.16 19.49 8.56
CA CYS A 250 1.98 19.61 7.12
C CYS A 250 0.67 18.99 6.64
N ARG A 251 0.40 17.74 7.00
CA ARG A 251 -0.74 16.95 6.53
C ARG A 251 -2.01 17.19 7.37
N LYS A 252 -1.86 17.68 8.60
CA LYS A 252 -2.95 18.11 9.51
C LYS A 252 -4.06 17.07 9.68
N TYR A 253 -3.70 15.80 9.68
CA TYR A 253 -4.59 14.68 9.89
C TYR A 253 -3.84 13.60 10.67
N GLY A 254 -4.53 12.94 11.60
CA GLY A 254 -4.00 11.91 12.47
C GLY A 254 -5.02 11.58 13.56
N PHE A 255 -4.84 10.44 14.23
CA PHE A 255 -5.63 10.01 15.37
C PHE A 255 -5.06 10.55 16.68
N ARG A 256 -3.79 10.99 16.68
CA ARG A 256 -3.16 11.70 17.80
C ARG A 256 -2.61 13.05 17.37
N ASP A 257 -2.63 14.02 18.27
CA ASP A 257 -1.97 15.32 18.07
C ASP A 257 -0.47 15.27 18.39
N GLU A 258 0.23 16.40 18.23
CA GLU A 258 1.67 16.49 18.52
C GLU A 258 2.04 16.28 20.01
N ARG A 259 1.05 16.29 20.91
CA ARG A 259 1.19 15.97 22.34
C ARG A 259 0.83 14.52 22.63
N ASN A 260 0.62 13.71 21.59
CA ASN A 260 0.20 12.32 21.67
C ASN A 260 -1.21 12.15 22.27
N GLU A 261 -2.06 13.17 22.23
CA GLU A 261 -3.45 13.10 22.70
C GLU A 261 -4.40 12.69 21.57
N ALA A 262 -5.45 11.93 21.88
CA ALA A 262 -6.39 11.47 20.87
C ALA A 262 -7.16 12.64 20.22
N ILE A 263 -7.29 12.63 18.90
CA ILE A 263 -8.05 13.63 18.13
C ILE A 263 -9.50 13.15 18.00
N GLU A 264 -10.43 13.89 18.61
CA GLU A 264 -11.86 13.64 18.56
C GLU A 264 -12.57 14.54 17.53
N PRO A 265 -13.69 14.09 16.92
CA PRO A 265 -14.39 12.82 17.15
C PRO A 265 -13.84 11.63 16.34
N LEU A 266 -12.71 11.79 15.64
CA LEU A 266 -12.16 10.74 14.76
C LEU A 266 -11.86 9.45 15.50
N ALA A 267 -11.14 9.52 16.62
CA ALA A 267 -10.75 8.32 17.37
C ALA A 267 -11.98 7.53 17.87
N THR A 268 -13.00 8.22 18.39
CA THR A 268 -14.25 7.58 18.84
C THR A 268 -15.00 6.92 17.68
N LEU A 269 -15.25 7.65 16.59
CA LEU A 269 -16.02 7.14 15.45
C LEU A 269 -15.32 5.96 14.75
N ALA A 270 -14.00 6.06 14.59
CA ALA A 270 -13.22 4.96 14.04
C ALA A 270 -13.20 3.74 14.96
N THR A 271 -13.10 3.94 16.28
CA THR A 271 -13.15 2.84 17.25
C THR A 271 -14.46 2.07 17.15
N GLN A 272 -15.59 2.77 17.07
CA GLN A 272 -16.90 2.14 16.89
C GLN A 272 -16.93 1.34 15.59
N ALA A 273 -16.58 1.96 14.46
CA ALA A 273 -16.67 1.32 13.14
C ALA A 273 -15.72 0.13 12.96
N ASN A 274 -14.52 0.20 13.57
CA ASN A 274 -13.57 -0.91 13.59
C ASN A 274 -14.14 -2.10 14.39
N ARG A 275 -14.71 -1.87 15.57
CA ARG A 275 -15.31 -2.93 16.39
C ARG A 275 -16.52 -3.57 15.70
N GLU A 276 -17.38 -2.79 15.07
CA GLU A 276 -18.48 -3.30 14.25
C GLU A 276 -17.97 -4.22 13.12
N THR A 277 -16.85 -3.86 12.49
CA THR A 277 -16.24 -4.66 11.43
C THR A 277 -15.65 -5.97 11.97
N LEU A 278 -15.00 -5.94 13.15
CA LEU A 278 -14.51 -7.15 13.81
C LEU A 278 -15.66 -8.09 14.22
N ASP A 279 -16.79 -7.56 14.69
CA ASP A 279 -17.95 -8.36 15.05
C ASP A 279 -18.67 -8.95 13.83
N TRP A 280 -18.71 -8.20 12.73
CA TRP A 280 -19.17 -8.70 11.43
C TRP A 280 -18.30 -9.87 10.94
N LEU A 281 -16.97 -9.78 11.02
CA LEU A 281 -16.05 -10.87 10.65
C LEU A 281 -16.31 -12.15 11.47
N LYS A 282 -16.55 -12.02 12.78
CA LYS A 282 -16.90 -13.16 13.65
C LYS A 282 -18.22 -13.81 13.21
N THR A 283 -19.16 -13.04 12.68
CA THR A 283 -20.46 -13.54 12.22
C THR A 283 -20.32 -14.33 10.92
N ILE A 284 -19.49 -13.87 9.97
CA ILE A 284 -19.24 -14.59 8.72
C ILE A 284 -18.55 -15.93 8.98
N ARG A 285 -17.48 -15.96 9.78
CA ARG A 285 -16.75 -17.20 10.08
C ARG A 285 -17.65 -18.29 10.67
N ARG A 286 -18.52 -17.92 11.61
CA ARG A 286 -19.52 -18.85 12.20
C ARG A 286 -20.50 -19.42 11.17
N ASN A 287 -20.81 -18.66 10.11
CA ASN A 287 -21.72 -19.11 9.06
C ASN A 287 -21.02 -20.05 8.06
N GLU A 288 -19.72 -19.85 7.81
CA GLU A 288 -18.92 -20.73 6.94
C GLU A 288 -18.58 -22.08 7.61
N GLU A 289 -18.38 -22.09 8.94
CA GLU A 289 -18.09 -23.29 9.72
C GLU A 289 -19.32 -24.19 9.97
N ARG A 290 -20.53 -23.74 9.64
CA ARG A 290 -21.73 -24.59 9.71
C ARG A 290 -21.71 -25.58 8.54
N PRO A 291 -21.82 -26.90 8.79
CA PRO A 291 -21.92 -27.87 7.70
C PRO A 291 -23.12 -27.50 6.81
N ARG A 292 -22.88 -27.39 5.51
CA ARG A 292 -23.96 -27.21 4.52
C ARG A 292 -24.87 -28.43 4.62
N ALA A 293 -26.10 -28.21 5.08
CA ALA A 293 -27.13 -29.24 5.18
C ALA A 293 -27.53 -29.77 3.80
#